data_AF-A0A2E2ZZA6-F1
#
_entry.id   AF-A0A2E2ZZA6-F1
#
_cell.length_a   1.000
_cell.length_b   1.000
_cell.length_c   1.000
_cell.angle_alpha   90.00
_cell.angle_beta   90.00
_cell.angle_gamma   90.00
#
_symmetry.space_group_name_H-M   'P 1'
#
loop_
_entity.id
_entity.type
_entity.pdbx_description
1 polymer ?
#
loop_
_entity_poly.entity_id
_entity_poly.type
_entity_poly.pdbx_seq_one_letter_code
_entity_poly.pdbx_strand_id
1 'polypeptide(L)'
;MNINHFYLKKFYIFALVIIFTGCSGHKKNYYGNVDYDWDSDGKSYTAIVKDAKGADLVRVDCRHIGNQPNGIFKGNLSRDFRSNHVDFYDYKLTNLSDKQISLESVDYRFDRGQYKKVFKRKTKAEIIEYMDGNVLPPNGSLERINSWAWGKFDPDVLHKIYNAKVSGGANFIIDVQLVCKK
;
A
#
# COMPACT_ATOMS: atom_id res chain seq x y z
N MET A 1 41.82 -25.54 -55.46
CA MET A 1 40.99 -26.75 -55.65
C MET A 1 41.22 -27.68 -54.48
N ASN A 2 40.13 -28.14 -53.85
CA ASN A 2 39.97 -29.29 -52.95
C ASN A 2 40.72 -29.28 -51.60
N ILE A 3 40.04 -29.17 -50.44
CA ILE A 3 39.01 -30.00 -49.76
C ILE A 3 39.67 -30.93 -48.71
N ASN A 4 39.31 -30.63 -47.44
CA ASN A 4 39.01 -31.49 -46.28
C ASN A 4 39.95 -32.64 -45.86
N HIS A 5 40.36 -32.65 -44.59
CA HIS A 5 39.65 -33.35 -43.49
C HIS A 5 40.38 -33.10 -42.14
N PHE A 6 39.75 -32.49 -41.14
CA PHE A 6 38.90 -33.12 -40.11
C PHE A 6 39.70 -33.91 -39.08
N TYR A 7 39.96 -33.35 -37.90
CA TYR A 7 39.88 -34.12 -36.64
C TYR A 7 39.53 -33.21 -35.45
N LEU A 8 38.31 -33.43 -34.97
CA LEU A 8 37.75 -33.11 -33.66
C LEU A 8 38.79 -33.02 -32.53
N LYS A 9 38.74 -31.93 -31.75
CA LYS A 9 38.71 -32.03 -30.29
C LYS A 9 37.67 -31.07 -29.72
N LYS A 10 36.66 -31.70 -29.11
CA LYS A 10 35.53 -31.10 -28.40
C LYS A 10 36.06 -30.32 -27.19
N PHE A 11 35.73 -29.03 -27.10
CA PHE A 11 35.61 -28.34 -25.83
C PHE A 11 34.25 -27.63 -25.84
N TYR A 12 33.23 -28.36 -25.40
CA TYR A 12 31.94 -27.78 -25.03
C TYR A 12 32.15 -27.02 -23.72
N ILE A 13 32.47 -25.73 -23.81
CA ILE A 13 32.29 -24.83 -22.68
C ILE A 13 30.81 -24.48 -22.65
N PHE A 14 30.07 -25.17 -21.77
CA PHE A 14 28.74 -24.76 -21.34
C PHE A 14 28.89 -23.42 -20.61
N ALA A 15 28.72 -22.31 -21.33
CA ALA A 15 28.51 -21.02 -20.71
C ALA A 15 27.10 -21.04 -20.09
N LEU A 16 27.06 -21.34 -18.79
CA LEU A 16 25.88 -21.30 -17.96
C LEU A 16 25.37 -19.85 -17.93
N VAL A 17 24.36 -19.54 -18.75
CA VAL A 17 23.61 -18.28 -18.65
C VAL A 17 22.77 -18.39 -17.38
N ILE A 18 23.29 -17.86 -16.28
CA ILE A 18 22.54 -17.67 -15.03
C ILE A 18 21.57 -16.51 -15.26
N ILE A 19 20.38 -16.81 -15.79
CA ILE A 19 19.23 -15.90 -15.74
C ILE A 19 18.63 -15.99 -14.34
N PHE A 20 19.20 -15.23 -13.41
CA PHE A 20 18.52 -14.81 -12.18
C PHE A 20 18.69 -13.30 -12.17
N THR A 21 17.67 -12.49 -12.42
CA THR A 21 16.59 -12.25 -11.47
C THR A 21 15.26 -12.00 -12.17
N GLY A 22 14.52 -13.07 -12.45
CA GLY A 22 13.08 -12.97 -12.41
C GLY A 22 12.68 -12.87 -10.94
N CYS A 23 12.71 -11.67 -10.35
CA CYS A 23 11.88 -11.43 -9.17
C CYS A 23 10.46 -11.76 -9.63
N SER A 24 9.96 -12.92 -9.18
CA SER A 24 8.60 -13.34 -9.38
C SER A 24 7.73 -12.21 -8.87
N GLY A 25 7.22 -11.39 -9.80
CA GLY A 25 6.27 -10.34 -9.52
C GLY A 25 5.03 -11.04 -9.00
N HIS A 26 4.94 -11.20 -7.68
CA HIS A 26 3.65 -11.19 -7.04
C HIS A 26 2.98 -9.93 -7.57
N LYS A 27 1.95 -10.09 -8.39
CA LYS A 27 1.03 -9.02 -8.73
C LYS A 27 0.49 -8.51 -7.40
N LYS A 28 1.19 -7.54 -6.81
CA LYS A 28 0.73 -6.86 -5.62
C LYS A 28 -0.53 -6.11 -6.09
N ASN A 29 -1.66 -6.39 -5.45
CA ASN A 29 -2.94 -5.81 -5.84
C ASN A 29 -2.98 -4.36 -5.37
N TYR A 30 -2.37 -3.47 -6.16
CA TYR A 30 -2.36 -2.05 -5.86
C TYR A 30 -3.61 -1.38 -6.46
N TYR A 31 -4.16 -0.40 -5.73
CA TYR A 31 -5.26 0.42 -6.24
C TYR A 31 -4.78 1.83 -6.57
N GLY A 32 -5.05 2.27 -7.80
CA GLY A 32 -4.61 3.58 -8.30
C GLY A 32 -3.20 3.56 -8.89
N ASN A 33 -2.70 4.77 -9.20
CA ASN A 33 -1.34 4.98 -9.68
C ASN A 33 -0.45 5.30 -8.48
N VAL A 34 0.07 4.27 -7.82
CA VAL A 34 0.81 4.37 -6.56
C VAL A 34 2.12 3.60 -6.68
N ASP A 35 3.22 4.28 -6.34
CA ASP A 35 4.54 3.68 -6.23
C ASP A 35 4.88 3.47 -4.75
N TYR A 36 5.38 2.29 -4.39
CA TYR A 36 5.62 1.89 -2.99
C TYR A 36 7.08 1.54 -2.78
N ASP A 37 7.69 2.17 -1.79
CA ASP A 37 9.01 1.84 -1.26
C ASP A 37 8.85 1.25 0.14
N TRP A 38 9.07 -0.06 0.25
CA TRP A 38 8.82 -0.83 1.47
C TRP A 38 10.07 -0.93 2.33
N ASP A 39 9.91 -0.74 3.64
CA ASP A 39 10.97 -0.94 4.60
C ASP A 39 11.31 -2.43 4.76
N SER A 40 12.45 -2.72 5.39
CA SER A 40 12.93 -4.09 5.60
C SER A 40 12.00 -4.96 6.46
N ASP A 41 11.09 -4.36 7.21
CA ASP A 41 10.08 -5.09 8.01
C ASP A 41 8.94 -5.67 7.15
N GLY A 42 8.80 -5.23 5.90
CA GLY A 42 7.73 -5.62 4.99
C GLY A 42 6.33 -5.16 5.44
N LYS A 43 6.23 -4.22 6.39
CA LYS A 43 4.99 -3.69 6.95
C LYS A 43 4.93 -2.16 6.89
N SER A 44 6.06 -1.49 7.08
CA SER A 44 6.24 -0.04 6.95
C SER A 44 6.66 0.32 5.53
N TYR A 45 6.29 1.50 5.07
CA TYR A 45 6.62 1.98 3.72
C TYR A 45 6.37 3.48 3.56
N THR A 46 7.01 4.06 2.55
CA THR A 46 6.58 5.32 1.93
C THR A 46 5.99 5.02 0.56
N ALA A 47 4.93 5.70 0.18
CA ALA A 47 4.33 5.58 -1.15
C ALA A 47 4.03 6.94 -1.78
N ILE A 48 4.12 7.02 -3.11
CA ILE A 48 3.81 8.22 -3.89
C ILE A 48 2.64 7.93 -4.81
N VAL A 49 1.54 8.65 -4.59
CA VAL A 49 0.35 8.63 -5.45
C VAL A 49 0.54 9.66 -6.54
N LYS A 50 0.37 9.25 -7.80
CA LYS A 50 0.59 10.07 -8.98
C LYS A 50 -0.72 10.31 -9.74
N ASP A 51 -0.79 11.42 -10.46
CA ASP A 51 -1.87 11.66 -11.42
C ASP A 51 -1.71 10.79 -12.69
N ALA A 52 -2.64 10.93 -13.64
CA ALA A 52 -2.58 10.20 -14.91
C ALA A 52 -1.40 10.61 -15.82
N LYS A 53 -0.77 11.75 -15.55
CA LYS A 53 0.40 12.27 -16.28
C LYS A 53 1.72 11.93 -15.55
N GLY A 54 1.65 11.29 -14.39
CA GLY A 54 2.81 10.89 -13.58
C GLY A 54 3.29 11.93 -12.58
N ALA A 55 2.58 13.04 -12.41
CA ALA A 55 2.92 14.07 -11.41
C ALA A 55 2.52 13.61 -10.00
N ASP A 56 3.36 13.89 -9.02
CA ASP A 56 3.14 13.48 -7.63
C ASP A 56 2.02 14.30 -6.99
N LEU A 57 1.05 13.61 -6.37
CA LEU A 57 -0.11 14.22 -5.72
C LEU A 57 -0.05 14.09 -4.21
N VAL A 58 0.21 12.88 -3.72
CA VAL A 58 0.17 12.57 -2.28
C VAL A 58 1.30 11.63 -1.92
N ARG A 59 2.05 11.95 -0.88
CA ARG A 59 2.91 10.99 -0.19
C ARG A 59 2.15 10.33 0.95
N VAL A 60 2.26 9.02 1.04
CA VAL A 60 1.81 8.21 2.18
C VAL A 60 3.05 7.77 2.94
N ASP A 61 3.16 8.17 4.20
CA ASP A 61 4.19 7.64 5.11
C ASP A 61 3.47 6.71 6.08
N CYS A 62 3.70 5.40 6.01
CA CYS A 62 3.02 4.38 6.81
C CYS A 62 4.03 3.62 7.68
N ARG A 63 3.81 3.63 8.99
CA ARG A 63 4.70 3.01 9.97
C ARG A 63 3.96 1.96 10.77
N HIS A 64 4.49 0.73 10.79
CA HIS A 64 4.05 -0.32 11.70
C HIS A 64 4.49 0.00 13.13
N ILE A 65 3.56 -0.11 14.07
CA ILE A 65 3.79 0.16 15.49
C ILE A 65 4.01 -1.12 16.28
N GLY A 66 3.41 -2.23 15.84
CA GLY A 66 3.41 -3.50 16.55
C GLY A 66 2.00 -3.97 16.88
N ASN A 67 1.89 -4.85 17.87
CA ASN A 67 0.65 -5.56 18.19
C ASN A 67 -0.21 -4.87 19.25
N GLN A 68 0.13 -3.63 19.59
CA GLN A 68 -0.53 -2.80 20.58
C GLN A 68 -0.60 -1.36 20.07
N PRO A 69 -1.61 -0.58 20.48
CA PRO A 69 -1.72 0.82 20.08
C PRO A 69 -0.56 1.66 20.64
N ASN A 70 -0.17 2.66 19.87
CA ASN A 70 0.67 3.77 20.32
C ASN A 70 -0.12 4.64 21.32
N GLY A 71 0.10 4.40 22.61
CA GLY A 71 -0.56 5.13 23.70
C GLY A 71 -2.02 4.73 23.92
N ILE A 72 -2.85 5.68 24.39
CA ILE A 72 -4.26 5.42 24.71
C ILE A 72 -5.08 5.33 23.43
N PHE A 73 -5.68 4.17 23.19
CA PHE A 73 -6.62 3.98 22.08
C PHE A 73 -7.92 4.74 22.34
N LYS A 74 -8.26 5.66 21.44
CA LYS A 74 -9.54 6.39 21.47
C LYS A 74 -10.53 5.70 20.54
N GLY A 75 -11.66 5.24 21.09
CA GLY A 75 -12.76 4.63 20.34
C GLY A 75 -12.94 3.14 20.62
N ASN A 76 -13.82 2.50 19.84
CA ASN A 76 -14.14 1.09 19.98
C ASN A 76 -13.33 0.23 19.02
N LEU A 77 -12.71 -0.82 19.55
CA LEU A 77 -12.09 -1.88 18.76
C LEU A 77 -13.12 -2.97 18.48
N SER A 78 -13.32 -3.31 17.20
CA SER A 78 -14.15 -4.47 16.86
C SER A 78 -13.44 -5.80 17.14
N ARG A 79 -12.17 -5.78 17.54
CA ARG A 79 -11.38 -6.94 17.95
C ARG A 79 -10.39 -6.54 19.03
N ASP A 80 -10.46 -7.18 20.20
CA ASP A 80 -9.55 -6.88 21.31
C ASP A 80 -8.16 -7.44 21.03
N PHE A 81 -7.16 -6.55 20.96
CA PHE A 81 -5.75 -6.88 20.72
C PHE A 81 -5.11 -7.65 21.89
N ARG A 82 -5.70 -7.60 23.09
CA ARG A 82 -5.20 -8.35 24.25
C ARG A 82 -5.39 -9.85 24.11
N SER A 83 -6.37 -10.25 23.30
CA SER A 83 -6.78 -11.64 23.11
C SER A 83 -6.62 -12.11 21.67
N ASN A 84 -6.23 -11.22 20.75
CA ASN A 84 -6.12 -11.50 19.32
C ASN A 84 -4.90 -10.80 18.72
N HIS A 85 -4.27 -11.45 17.76
CA HIS A 85 -3.28 -10.79 16.93
C HIS A 85 -3.94 -9.70 16.07
N VAL A 86 -3.48 -8.46 16.28
CA VAL A 86 -3.86 -7.24 15.59
C VAL A 86 -2.56 -6.47 15.37
N ASP A 87 -2.34 -5.93 14.17
CA ASP A 87 -1.23 -5.03 13.89
C ASP A 87 -1.74 -3.59 13.86
N PHE A 88 -1.01 -2.69 14.53
CA PHE A 88 -1.27 -1.26 14.58
C PHE A 88 -0.27 -0.49 13.72
N TYR A 89 -0.75 0.63 13.17
CA TYR A 89 -0.08 1.49 12.23
C TYR A 89 -0.41 2.94 12.51
N ASP A 90 0.59 3.80 12.34
CA ASP A 90 0.40 5.23 12.17
C ASP A 90 0.69 5.55 10.70
N TYR A 91 -0.18 6.33 10.05
CA TYR A 91 0.11 6.80 8.70
C TYR A 91 -0.24 8.27 8.50
N LYS A 92 0.51 8.89 7.61
CA LYS A 92 0.39 10.30 7.24
C LYS A 92 0.16 10.41 5.74
N LEU A 93 -0.86 11.18 5.37
CA LEU A 93 -1.12 11.59 3.99
C LEU A 93 -0.61 13.02 3.85
N THR A 94 0.37 13.25 2.98
CA THR A 94 0.95 14.58 2.72
C THR A 94 0.61 15.00 1.29
N ASN A 95 -0.04 16.15 1.12
CA ASN A 95 -0.29 16.74 -0.18
C ASN A 95 1.02 17.27 -0.76
N LEU A 96 1.35 16.85 -1.97
CA LEU A 96 2.54 17.32 -2.69
C LEU A 96 2.20 18.35 -3.78
N SER A 97 0.91 18.67 -3.94
CA SER A 97 0.42 19.64 -4.90
C SER A 97 0.14 21.00 -4.27
N ASP A 98 0.04 22.01 -5.13
CA ASP A 98 -0.37 23.37 -4.81
C ASP A 98 -1.90 23.55 -4.66
N LYS A 99 -2.67 22.47 -4.88
CA LYS A 99 -4.12 22.47 -4.82
C LYS A 99 -4.62 21.66 -3.63
N GLN A 100 -5.74 22.08 -3.08
CA GLN A 100 -6.43 21.32 -2.05
C GLN A 100 -6.89 19.97 -2.63
N ILE A 101 -6.73 18.92 -1.83
CA ILE A 101 -7.24 17.58 -2.10
C ILE A 101 -8.31 17.25 -1.06
N SER A 102 -9.44 16.71 -1.48
CA SER A 102 -10.49 16.22 -0.57
C SER A 102 -10.64 14.71 -0.68
N LEU A 103 -10.70 14.06 0.48
CA LEU A 103 -11.04 12.65 0.65
C LEU A 103 -12.56 12.55 0.67
N GLU A 104 -13.14 11.88 -0.33
CA GLU A 104 -14.60 11.81 -0.53
C GLU A 104 -15.21 10.53 0.05
N SER A 105 -14.43 9.44 0.08
CA SER A 105 -14.79 8.20 0.77
C SER A 105 -13.55 7.34 1.01
N VAL A 106 -13.69 6.33 1.88
CA VAL A 106 -12.68 5.28 2.05
C VAL A 106 -13.34 3.91 2.06
N ASP A 107 -12.84 3.04 1.19
CA ASP A 107 -13.28 1.66 1.03
C ASP A 107 -12.30 0.71 1.71
N TYR A 108 -12.84 -0.22 2.48
CA TYR A 108 -12.09 -1.25 3.18
C TYR A 108 -12.30 -2.59 2.49
N ARG A 109 -11.19 -3.24 2.14
CA ARG A 109 -11.19 -4.59 1.56
C ARG A 109 -9.94 -5.36 1.97
N PHE A 110 -10.06 -6.67 2.02
CA PHE A 110 -8.91 -7.56 2.17
C PHE A 110 -8.44 -8.06 0.82
N ASP A 111 -7.19 -8.48 0.75
CA ASP A 111 -6.59 -8.99 -0.48
C ASP A 111 -6.98 -10.45 -0.79
N ARG A 112 -7.48 -11.17 0.23
CA ARG A 112 -7.80 -12.60 0.16
C ARG A 112 -9.22 -12.93 0.62
N GLY A 113 -9.68 -14.12 0.20
CA GLY A 113 -10.99 -14.68 0.57
C GLY A 113 -12.21 -13.98 -0.04
N GLN A 114 -13.39 -14.21 0.57
CA GLN A 114 -14.66 -13.58 0.18
C GLN A 114 -14.67 -12.05 0.35
N TYR A 115 -13.70 -11.50 1.08
CA TYR A 115 -13.53 -10.07 1.38
C TYR A 115 -12.61 -9.35 0.40
N LYS A 116 -12.35 -9.96 -0.77
CA LYS A 116 -11.88 -9.25 -1.96
C LYS A 116 -12.86 -8.17 -2.41
N LYS A 117 -14.13 -8.22 -1.98
CA LYS A 117 -15.10 -7.14 -2.16
C LYS A 117 -14.94 -6.11 -1.04
N VAL A 118 -15.30 -4.86 -1.33
CA VAL A 118 -15.44 -3.82 -0.30
C VAL A 118 -16.43 -4.31 0.75
N PHE A 119 -15.95 -4.53 1.97
CA PHE A 119 -16.78 -5.00 3.09
C PHE A 119 -17.27 -3.86 3.97
N LYS A 120 -16.64 -2.69 3.87
CA LYS A 120 -17.03 -1.47 4.55
C LYS A 120 -16.64 -0.26 3.72
N ARG A 121 -17.51 0.74 3.67
CA ARG A 121 -17.25 2.06 3.08
C ARG A 121 -17.54 3.10 4.15
N LYS A 122 -16.69 4.12 4.25
CA LYS A 122 -16.98 5.34 5.01
C LYS A 122 -17.16 6.51 4.06
N THR A 123 -18.23 7.26 4.25
CA THR A 123 -18.52 8.50 3.53
C THR A 123 -17.61 9.64 3.99
N LYS A 124 -17.57 10.74 3.23
CA LYS A 124 -16.92 11.98 3.62
C LYS A 124 -17.27 12.46 5.04
N ALA A 125 -18.56 12.41 5.40
CA ALA A 125 -19.03 12.79 6.73
C ALA A 125 -18.41 11.90 7.82
N GLU A 126 -18.40 10.58 7.61
CA GLU A 126 -17.78 9.64 8.54
C GLU A 126 -16.24 9.76 8.61
N ILE A 127 -15.59 10.21 7.54
CA ILE A 127 -14.14 10.51 7.58
C ILE A 127 -13.90 11.71 8.50
N ILE A 128 -14.70 12.77 8.38
CA ILE A 128 -14.60 13.95 9.25
C ILE A 128 -14.81 13.57 10.71
N GLU A 129 -15.87 12.83 10.99
CA GLU A 129 -16.27 12.47 12.36
C GLU A 129 -15.31 11.48 13.03
N TYR A 130 -14.90 10.43 12.32
CA TYR A 130 -14.17 9.30 12.93
C TYR A 130 -12.68 9.25 12.61
N MET A 131 -12.21 10.07 11.67
CA MET A 131 -10.83 10.01 11.19
C MET A 131 -10.13 11.37 11.24
N ASP A 132 -10.70 12.36 11.92
CA ASP A 132 -10.08 13.67 12.14
C ASP A 132 -9.75 14.41 10.82
N GLY A 133 -10.82 14.76 10.10
CA GLY A 133 -10.77 15.59 8.90
C GLY A 133 -10.63 14.82 7.58
N ASN A 134 -11.03 15.46 6.49
CA ASN A 134 -11.03 14.85 5.15
C ASN A 134 -10.34 15.72 4.08
N VAL A 135 -9.74 16.85 4.47
CA VAL A 135 -9.13 17.80 3.55
C VAL A 135 -7.63 17.81 3.77
N LEU A 136 -6.90 17.68 2.66
CA LEU A 136 -5.46 17.86 2.55
C LEU A 136 -5.21 19.26 1.95
N PRO A 137 -4.84 20.26 2.76
CA PRO A 137 -4.47 21.58 2.25
C PRO A 137 -3.28 21.48 1.28
N PRO A 138 -3.06 22.46 0.39
CA PRO A 138 -1.82 22.55 -0.40
C PRO A 138 -0.59 22.40 0.49
N ASN A 139 0.32 21.49 0.15
CA ASN A 139 1.52 21.16 0.95
C ASN A 139 1.26 20.76 2.41
N GLY A 140 0.00 20.50 2.78
CA GLY A 140 -0.43 20.12 4.13
C GLY A 140 -0.52 18.61 4.30
N SER A 141 -0.90 18.17 5.49
CA SER A 141 -1.00 16.74 5.79
C SER A 141 -2.14 16.38 6.74
N LEU A 142 -2.56 15.12 6.67
CA LEU A 142 -3.48 14.49 7.60
C LEU A 142 -2.83 13.25 8.20
N GLU A 143 -2.85 13.13 9.52
CA GLU A 143 -2.30 11.99 10.25
C GLU A 143 -3.41 11.08 10.79
N ARG A 144 -3.13 9.79 10.83
CA ARG A 144 -4.04 8.74 11.28
C ARG A 144 -3.25 7.83 12.21
N ILE A 145 -3.49 8.00 13.51
CA ILE A 145 -2.80 7.29 14.57
C ILE A 145 -3.62 6.07 14.98
N ASN A 146 -2.94 4.98 15.36
CA ASN A 146 -3.58 3.75 15.83
C ASN A 146 -4.58 3.14 14.84
N SER A 147 -4.31 3.30 13.54
CA SER A 147 -5.00 2.52 12.53
C SER A 147 -4.61 1.06 12.70
N TRP A 148 -5.55 0.13 12.54
CA TRP A 148 -5.27 -1.26 12.84
C TRP A 148 -5.82 -2.19 11.76
N ALA A 149 -5.14 -3.32 11.59
CA ALA A 149 -5.52 -4.41 10.72
C ALA A 149 -5.46 -5.73 11.49
N TRP A 150 -6.33 -6.65 11.10
CA TRP A 150 -6.35 -7.99 11.64
C TRP A 150 -6.42 -8.96 10.48
N GLY A 151 -5.62 -10.01 10.53
CA GLY A 151 -5.62 -11.06 9.53
C GLY A 151 -6.79 -12.01 9.76
N LYS A 152 -7.60 -12.21 8.73
CA LYS A 152 -8.40 -13.45 8.63
C LYS A 152 -7.58 -14.55 7.97
N PHE A 153 -6.64 -14.16 7.11
CA PHE A 153 -5.65 -15.00 6.44
C PHE A 153 -4.24 -14.64 6.92
N ASP A 154 -3.23 -15.44 6.58
CA ASP A 154 -1.84 -15.16 6.97
C ASP A 154 -0.90 -15.40 5.77
N PRO A 155 -0.21 -14.36 5.23
CA PRO A 155 -0.44 -12.94 5.50
C PRO A 155 -1.78 -12.46 4.90
N ASP A 156 -2.30 -11.36 5.44
CA ASP A 156 -3.45 -10.61 4.92
C ASP A 156 -3.09 -9.14 4.78
N VAL A 157 -3.63 -8.47 3.76
CA VAL A 157 -3.46 -7.02 3.58
C VAL A 157 -4.83 -6.39 3.64
N LEU A 158 -5.01 -5.46 4.59
CA LEU A 158 -6.17 -4.58 4.63
C LEU A 158 -5.86 -3.33 3.80
N HIS A 159 -6.59 -3.15 2.72
CA HIS A 159 -6.55 -1.93 1.93
C HIS A 159 -7.55 -0.92 2.48
N LYS A 160 -7.08 0.31 2.69
CA LYS A 160 -7.91 1.50 2.88
C LYS A 160 -7.78 2.37 1.63
N ILE A 161 -8.77 2.26 0.76
CA ILE A 161 -8.77 2.87 -0.57
C ILE A 161 -9.56 4.17 -0.49
N TYR A 162 -8.85 5.29 -0.42
CA TYR A 162 -9.49 6.59 -0.47
C TYR A 162 -9.81 6.98 -1.91
N ASN A 163 -11.06 7.36 -2.14
CA ASN A 163 -11.45 8.07 -3.35
C ASN A 163 -11.25 9.57 -3.08
N ALA A 164 -10.30 10.18 -3.77
CA ALA A 164 -9.88 11.56 -3.54
C ALA A 164 -10.14 12.42 -4.77
N LYS A 165 -10.24 13.74 -4.57
CA LYS A 165 -10.47 14.73 -5.62
C LYS A 165 -9.55 15.93 -5.44
N VAL A 166 -8.86 16.32 -6.50
CA VAL A 166 -8.14 17.60 -6.54
C VAL A 166 -9.14 18.72 -6.80
N SER A 167 -9.03 19.85 -6.09
CA SER A 167 -9.89 21.02 -6.31
C SER A 167 -9.83 21.49 -7.77
N GLY A 168 -10.99 21.55 -8.44
CA GLY A 168 -11.09 21.88 -9.87
C GLY A 168 -10.40 20.88 -10.80
N GLY A 169 -10.01 19.70 -10.31
CA GLY A 169 -9.26 18.69 -11.05
C GLY A 169 -9.94 17.32 -11.08
N ALA A 170 -9.14 16.30 -11.37
CA ALA A 170 -9.60 14.92 -11.51
C ALA A 170 -9.76 14.20 -10.17
N ASN A 171 -10.53 13.11 -10.21
CA ASN A 171 -10.59 12.13 -9.14
C ASN A 171 -9.41 11.16 -9.27
N PHE A 172 -8.92 10.68 -8.14
CA PHE A 172 -7.85 9.70 -8.07
C PHE A 172 -7.98 8.83 -6.82
N ILE A 173 -7.15 7.79 -6.72
CA ILE A 173 -7.20 6.82 -5.63
C ILE A 173 -5.91 6.91 -4.84
N ILE A 174 -6.02 6.89 -3.51
CA ILE A 174 -4.91 6.69 -2.58
C ILE A 174 -5.15 5.34 -1.91
N ASP A 175 -4.22 4.40 -2.05
CA ASP A 175 -4.27 3.09 -1.40
C ASP A 175 -3.32 3.08 -0.20
N VAL A 176 -3.86 2.81 0.99
CA VAL A 176 -3.07 2.60 2.21
C VAL A 176 -3.19 1.13 2.60
N GLN A 177 -2.06 0.43 2.64
CA GLN A 177 -1.97 -1.01 2.87
C GLN A 177 -1.50 -1.30 4.29
N LEU A 178 -2.26 -2.11 5.02
CA LEU A 178 -1.91 -2.54 6.37
C LEU A 178 -1.69 -4.06 6.36
N VAL A 179 -0.43 -4.48 6.42
CA VAL A 179 0.00 -5.89 6.27
C VAL A 179 -0.07 -6.63 7.61
N CYS A 180 -1.11 -7.43 7.81
CA CYS A 180 -1.20 -8.28 8.99
C CYS A 180 -0.54 -9.64 8.72
N LYS A 181 0.52 -9.94 9.48
CA LYS A 181 1.25 -11.22 9.41
C LYS A 181 1.59 -11.68 10.82
N LYS A 182 1.24 -12.92 11.13
CA LYS A 182 1.52 -13.55 12.43
C LYS A 182 2.97 -13.98 12.58
#